data_AF-A0A8J3N7R0-F1
#
_entry.id   AF-A0A8J3N7R0-F1
#
_cell.length_a   1.000
_cell.length_b   1.000
_cell.length_c   1.000
_cell.angle_alpha   90.00
_cell.angle_beta   90.00
_cell.angle_gamma   90.00
#
_symmetry.space_group_name_H-M   'P 1'
#
loop_
_entity.id
_entity.type
_entity.pdbx_description
1 polymer ?
#
loop_
_entity_poly.entity_id
_entity_poly.type
_entity_poly.pdbx_seq_one_letter_code
_entity_poly.pdbx_strand_id
1 'polypeptide(L)'
;MQIGNWVELIDLSLVPSETPGQLFQVKTVDSTTMQVTLTISPEQEPPAESALKGPFLLRHWDYKAGDPTSRDNENWPITIADDRAALLIENRWLTLENGIQIQFFSDEGVSLSCR
;
A
#
# COMPACT_ATOMS: atom_id res chain seq x y z
N MET A 1 8.08 13.63 -0.30
CA MET A 1 7.05 13.35 -1.32
C MET A 1 7.58 13.78 -2.67
N GLN A 2 7.52 12.90 -3.66
CA GLN A 2 8.05 13.08 -5.01
C GLN A 2 6.99 12.72 -6.05
N ILE A 3 7.17 13.20 -7.28
CA ILE A 3 6.34 12.81 -8.43
C ILE A 3 6.45 11.29 -8.64
N GLY A 4 5.32 10.65 -8.91
CA GLY A 4 5.23 9.21 -9.14
C GLY A 4 5.02 8.36 -7.88
N ASN A 5 5.21 8.93 -6.69
CA ASN A 5 4.92 8.22 -5.44
C ASN A 5 3.42 7.93 -5.28
N TRP A 6 3.12 6.82 -4.62
CA TRP A 6 1.76 6.46 -4.22
C TRP A 6 1.45 7.03 -2.84
N VAL A 7 0.25 7.60 -2.71
CA VAL A 7 -0.24 8.19 -1.47
C VAL A 7 -1.70 7.84 -1.25
N GLU A 8 -2.10 7.83 0.02
CA GLU A 8 -3.47 7.69 0.46
C GLU A 8 -3.89 9.01 1.12
N LEU A 9 -5.08 9.50 0.77
CA LEU A 9 -5.68 10.66 1.44
C LEU A 9 -6.41 10.18 2.70
N ILE A 10 -5.99 10.70 3.86
CA ILE A 10 -6.56 10.33 5.15
C ILE A 10 -7.24 11.54 5.78
N ASP A 11 -8.54 11.37 6.07
CA ASP A 11 -9.26 12.28 6.96
C ASP A 11 -8.93 11.91 8.41
N LEU A 12 -8.34 12.84 9.16
CA LEU A 12 -7.95 12.61 10.56
C LEU A 12 -9.13 12.27 11.49
N SER A 13 -10.36 12.63 11.09
CA SER A 13 -11.57 12.28 11.85
C SER A 13 -11.98 10.80 11.70
N LEU A 14 -11.40 10.08 10.73
CA LEU A 14 -11.70 8.68 10.42
C LEU A 14 -10.58 7.71 10.87
N VAL A 15 -9.59 8.17 11.64
CA VAL A 15 -8.34 7.46 11.93
C VAL A 15 -8.42 6.16 12.76
N PRO A 16 -9.53 5.72 13.39
CA PRO A 16 -9.56 4.33 13.87
C PRO A 16 -10.05 3.33 12.81
N SER A 17 -10.41 3.75 11.59
CA SER A 17 -10.75 2.83 10.50
C SER A 17 -9.50 2.12 10.00
N GLU A 18 -9.27 0.88 10.41
CA GLU A 18 -8.19 0.02 9.90
C GLU A 18 -8.33 -0.34 8.40
N THR A 19 -9.39 0.11 7.74
CA THR A 19 -9.60 -0.08 6.30
C THR A 19 -8.73 0.88 5.50
N PRO A 20 -7.81 0.37 4.65
CA PRO A 20 -7.03 1.21 3.73
C PRO A 20 -7.96 1.95 2.76
N GLY A 21 -7.70 3.24 2.59
CA GLY A 21 -8.37 4.08 1.61
C GLY A 21 -7.82 3.89 0.19
N GLN A 22 -8.38 4.67 -0.72
CA GLN A 22 -7.97 4.66 -2.12
C GLN A 22 -6.56 5.25 -2.30
N LEU A 23 -5.76 4.60 -3.14
CA LEU A 23 -4.43 5.08 -3.52
C LEU A 23 -4.48 6.01 -4.73
N PHE A 24 -3.70 7.07 -4.66
CA PHE A 24 -3.50 8.05 -5.71
C PHE A 24 -2.02 8.21 -6.02
N GLN A 25 -1.70 8.58 -7.26
CA GLN A 25 -0.32 8.85 -7.64
C GLN A 25 -0.04 10.35 -7.66
N VAL A 26 1.10 10.77 -7.11
CA VAL A 26 1.53 12.17 -7.13
C VAL A 26 1.91 12.60 -8.54
N LYS A 27 1.18 13.57 -9.10
CA LYS A 27 1.44 14.15 -10.42
C LYS A 27 2.42 15.32 -10.35
N THR A 28 2.22 16.23 -9.41
CA THR A 28 3.08 17.41 -9.21
C THR A 28 3.21 17.72 -7.73
N VAL A 29 4.34 18.31 -7.35
CA VAL A 29 4.60 18.86 -6.02
C VAL A 29 5.09 20.29 -6.19
N ASP A 30 4.39 21.24 -5.56
CA ASP A 30 4.84 22.63 -5.43
C ASP A 30 5.15 22.91 -3.96
N SER A 31 6.44 22.97 -3.65
CA SER A 31 6.91 23.24 -2.28
C SER A 31 6.77 24.70 -1.87
N THR A 32 6.58 25.62 -2.82
CA THR A 32 6.42 27.05 -2.54
C THR A 32 5.02 27.32 -1.99
N THR A 33 4.02 26.68 -2.60
CA THR A 33 2.61 26.81 -2.21
C THR A 33 2.14 25.68 -1.30
N MET A 34 2.99 24.68 -1.03
CA MET A 34 2.66 23.45 -0.30
C MET A 34 1.49 22.69 -0.93
N GLN A 35 1.40 22.70 -2.26
CA GLN A 35 0.34 22.03 -3.02
C GLN A 35 0.83 20.76 -3.71
N VAL A 36 -0.07 19.80 -3.82
CA VAL A 36 0.16 18.51 -4.46
C VAL A 36 -0.99 18.23 -5.38
N THR A 37 -0.70 17.90 -6.64
CA THR A 37 -1.72 17.43 -7.58
C THR A 37 -1.65 15.91 -7.62
N LEU A 38 -2.78 15.25 -7.45
CA LEU A 38 -2.89 13.80 -7.52
C LEU A 38 -3.51 13.38 -8.86
N THR A 39 -3.06 12.26 -9.41
CA THR A 39 -3.69 11.59 -10.54
C THR A 39 -4.81 10.69 -10.04
N ILE A 40 -5.99 10.84 -10.62
CA ILE A 40 -7.16 10.01 -10.37
C ILE A 40 -7.37 9.16 -11.62
N SER A 41 -7.38 7.83 -11.46
CA SER A 41 -7.66 6.89 -12.54
C SER A 41 -9.13 7.03 -12.98
N PRO A 42 -9.49 6.75 -14.24
CA PRO A 42 -10.87 6.87 -14.72
C PRO A 42 -11.89 6.03 -13.94
N GLU A 43 -11.44 4.97 -13.26
CA GLU A 43 -12.26 4.09 -12.42
C GLU A 43 -12.40 4.58 -10.97
N GLN A 44 -11.71 5.67 -10.62
CA GLN A 44 -11.69 6.24 -9.28
C GLN A 44 -12.52 7.53 -9.25
N GLU A 45 -13.32 7.70 -8.21
CA GLU A 45 -13.99 8.97 -7.96
C GLU A 45 -13.11 9.84 -7.05
N PRO A 46 -12.91 11.15 -7.37
CA PRO A 46 -12.33 12.06 -6.40
C PRO A 46 -13.15 12.04 -5.11
N PRO A 47 -12.51 12.09 -3.93
CA PRO A 47 -13.24 12.27 -2.69
C PRO A 47 -14.03 13.58 -2.78
N ALA A 48 -15.34 13.50 -2.51
CA ALA A 48 -16.18 14.68 -2.51
C ALA A 48 -15.67 15.67 -1.45
N GLU A 49 -15.61 16.96 -1.79
CA GLU A 49 -15.13 17.99 -0.88
C GLU A 49 -15.97 18.03 0.42
N SER A 50 -17.26 17.75 0.31
CA SER A 50 -18.19 17.62 1.45
C SER A 50 -17.94 16.39 2.33
N ALA A 51 -17.20 15.40 1.85
CA ALA A 51 -16.81 14.22 2.62
C ALA A 51 -15.56 14.47 3.49
N LEU A 52 -14.82 15.55 3.24
CA LEU A 52 -13.63 15.93 4.00
C LEU A 52 -14.06 16.76 5.22
N LYS A 53 -14.02 16.18 6.42
CA LYS A 53 -14.56 16.80 7.65
C LYS A 53 -13.49 17.48 8.51
N GLY A 54 -12.23 17.41 8.15
CA GLY A 54 -11.14 17.92 8.97
C GLY A 54 -9.82 18.08 8.23
N PRO A 55 -8.72 18.34 8.97
CA PRO A 55 -7.39 18.32 8.40
C PRO A 55 -7.10 16.94 7.79
N PHE A 56 -6.64 16.95 6.54
CA PHE A 56 -6.26 15.75 5.81
C PHE A 56 -4.75 15.57 5.82
N LEU A 57 -4.32 14.31 5.83
CA LEU A 57 -2.94 13.93 5.66
C LEU A 57 -2.78 13.11 4.39
N LEU A 58 -1.60 13.20 3.78
CA LEU A 58 -1.19 12.25 2.75
C LEU A 58 -0.30 11.20 3.42
N ARG A 59 -0.82 9.98 3.57
CA ARG A 59 -0.01 8.84 3.98
C ARG A 59 0.77 8.35 2.78
N HIS A 60 2.08 8.29 2.93
CA HIS A 60 2.98 7.83 1.88
C HIS A 60 3.02 6.30 1.84
N TRP A 61 2.90 5.74 0.64
CA TRP A 61 3.02 4.30 0.39
C TRP A 61 4.31 4.03 -0.36
N ASP A 62 5.39 3.80 0.40
CA ASP A 62 6.73 3.46 -0.11
C ASP A 62 6.87 1.96 -0.43
N TYR A 63 5.82 1.33 -0.96
CA TYR A 63 5.94 -0.07 -1.37
C TYR A 63 6.78 -0.18 -2.64
N LYS A 64 8.02 -0.61 -2.49
CA LYS A 64 8.82 -1.13 -3.61
C LYS A 64 8.43 -2.58 -3.81
N ALA A 65 7.51 -2.81 -4.75
CA ALA A 65 7.42 -4.14 -5.32
C ALA A 65 8.81 -4.49 -5.88
N GLY A 66 9.42 -5.59 -5.45
CA GLY A 66 10.42 -6.27 -6.28
C GLY A 66 9.84 -6.47 -7.69
N ASP A 67 10.70 -6.50 -8.70
CA ASP A 67 10.26 -6.63 -10.08
C ASP A 67 9.38 -7.89 -10.22
N PRO A 68 8.07 -7.76 -10.51
CA PRO A 68 7.15 -8.90 -10.59
C PRO A 68 7.47 -9.81 -11.79
N THR A 69 8.35 -9.36 -12.70
CA THR A 69 8.87 -10.15 -13.83
C THR A 69 10.25 -10.73 -13.57
N SER A 70 10.91 -10.35 -12.47
CA SER A 70 12.18 -10.92 -12.06
C SER A 70 11.94 -12.38 -11.69
N ARG A 71 12.52 -13.29 -12.50
CA ARG A 71 12.51 -14.74 -12.25
C ARG A 71 13.50 -15.18 -11.16
N ASP A 72 14.12 -14.24 -10.46
CA ASP A 72 14.98 -14.50 -9.31
C ASP A 72 14.11 -14.57 -8.04
N ASN A 73 13.29 -15.62 -8.00
CA ASN A 73 12.12 -15.83 -7.14
C ASN A 73 12.43 -16.16 -5.67
N GLU A 74 13.67 -16.00 -5.21
CA GLU A 74 14.08 -16.41 -3.86
C GLU A 74 13.78 -15.32 -2.82
N ASN A 75 13.95 -14.05 -3.18
CA ASN A 75 13.75 -12.93 -2.26
C ASN A 75 12.38 -12.24 -2.42
N TRP A 76 11.61 -12.64 -3.42
CA TRP A 76 10.32 -12.03 -3.78
C TRP A 76 9.23 -13.10 -3.95
N PRO A 77 8.71 -13.68 -2.85
CA PRO A 77 7.66 -14.69 -2.88
C PRO A 77 6.27 -14.06 -3.13
N ILE A 78 6.15 -13.18 -4.13
CA ILE A 78 4.90 -12.52 -4.49
C ILE A 78 4.60 -12.78 -5.97
N THR A 79 3.41 -13.26 -6.26
CA THR A 79 2.83 -13.32 -7.61
C THR A 79 1.73 -12.29 -7.75
N ILE A 80 1.36 -11.93 -8.99
CA ILE A 80 0.26 -11.00 -9.25
C ILE A 80 -0.94 -11.81 -9.75
N ALA A 81 -2.09 -11.66 -9.10
CA ALA A 81 -3.36 -12.25 -9.50
C ALA A 81 -3.98 -11.54 -10.71
N ASP A 82 -5.03 -12.14 -11.29
CA ASP A 82 -5.75 -11.58 -12.44
C ASP A 82 -6.42 -10.23 -12.13
N ASP A 83 -6.79 -9.99 -10.87
CA ASP A 83 -7.33 -8.72 -10.37
C ASP A 83 -6.23 -7.70 -10.00
N ARG A 84 -4.97 -8.01 -10.33
CA ARG A 84 -3.76 -7.24 -10.01
C ARG A 84 -3.44 -7.19 -8.51
N ALA A 85 -4.08 -8.00 -7.67
CA ALA A 85 -3.68 -8.15 -6.28
C ALA A 85 -2.32 -8.86 -6.18
N ALA A 86 -1.55 -8.52 -5.15
CA ALA A 86 -0.35 -9.26 -4.78
C ALA A 86 -0.76 -10.51 -3.99
N LEU A 87 -0.39 -11.69 -4.50
CA LEU A 87 -0.54 -12.96 -3.82
C LEU A 87 0.80 -13.38 -3.22
N LEU A 88 0.80 -13.74 -1.95
CA LEU A 88 1.99 -14.21 -1.27
C LEU A 88 2.12 -15.73 -1.42
N ILE A 89 3.33 -16.20 -1.71
CA ILE A 89 3.67 -17.62 -1.71
C ILE A 89 4.03 -18.01 -0.26
N GLU A 90 3.14 -18.77 0.38
CA GLU A 90 3.32 -19.26 1.74
C GLU A 90 4.58 -20.11 1.90
N ASN A 91 5.07 -20.21 3.15
CA ASN A 91 6.27 -20.92 3.55
C ASN A 91 7.57 -20.41 2.90
N ARG A 92 7.58 -19.16 2.42
CA ARG A 92 8.78 -18.49 1.89
C ARG A 92 9.03 -17.16 2.59
N TRP A 93 10.29 -16.77 2.71
CA TRP A 93 10.69 -15.49 3.30
C TRP A 93 10.48 -14.35 2.31
N LEU A 94 9.68 -13.37 2.69
CA LEU A 94 9.60 -12.08 2.02
C LEU A 94 10.60 -11.14 2.66
N THR A 95 11.58 -10.69 1.89
CA THR A 95 12.54 -9.67 2.34
C THR A 95 11.92 -8.29 2.15
N LEU A 96 11.76 -7.57 3.25
CA LEU A 96 11.32 -6.19 3.29
C LEU A 96 12.54 -5.26 3.28
N GLU A 97 12.28 -3.95 3.34
CA GLU A 97 13.34 -2.96 3.47
C GLU A 97 14.15 -3.14 4.77
N ASN A 98 15.40 -2.69 4.75
CA ASN A 98 16.32 -2.70 5.89
C ASN A 98 16.67 -4.11 6.42
N GLY A 99 16.56 -5.14 5.59
CA GLY A 99 16.93 -6.51 5.95
C GLY A 99 15.95 -7.21 6.88
N ILE A 100 14.77 -6.63 7.10
CA ILE A 100 13.66 -7.28 7.80
C ILE A 100 13.11 -8.39 6.90
N GLN A 101 12.82 -9.56 7.47
CA GLN A 101 12.22 -10.68 6.76
C GLN A 101 10.96 -11.14 7.48
N ILE A 102 9.91 -11.44 6.73
CA ILE A 102 8.66 -12.02 7.23
C ILE A 102 8.34 -13.32 6.50
N GLN A 103 7.79 -14.30 7.20
CA GLN A 103 7.33 -15.56 6.64
C GLN A 103 5.88 -15.78 7.06
N PHE A 104 5.05 -16.16 6.08
CA PHE A 104 3.67 -16.56 6.32
C PHE A 104 3.59 -18.08 6.20
N PHE A 105 2.96 -18.73 7.17
CA PHE A 105 2.83 -20.18 7.21
C PHE A 105 1.44 -20.57 6.72
N SER A 106 1.38 -21.64 5.93
CA SER A 106 0.12 -22.32 5.61
C SER A 106 -0.35 -23.04 6.88
N ASP A 107 -1.54 -22.72 7.38
CA ASP A 107 -2.07 -23.31 8.61
C ASP A 107 -2.56 -24.74 8.35
N GLU A 108 -1.64 -25.71 8.29
CA GLU A 108 -1.97 -27.13 8.40
C GLU A 108 -2.28 -27.48 9.86
N GLY A 109 -3.42 -26.97 10.36
CA GLY A 109 -4.18 -27.54 11.47
C GLY A 109 -3.49 -27.70 12.82
N VAL A 110 -3.00 -26.62 13.44
CA VAL A 110 -2.61 -26.66 14.87
C VAL A 110 -3.45 -25.71 15.70
N SER A 111 -4.43 -26.28 16.40
CA SER A 111 -5.17 -25.63 17.48
C SER A 111 -4.19 -25.13 18.56
N LEU A 112 -4.13 -23.80 18.75
CA LEU A 112 -3.40 -23.19 19.85
C LEU A 112 -4.26 -23.25 21.13
N SER A 113 -3.84 -24.08 22.08
CA SER A 113 -4.30 -24.07 23.48
C SER A 113 -3.27 -23.36 24.33
N CYS A 114 -3.60 -22.19 24.89
CA CYS A 114 -2.76 -21.51 25.88
C CYS A 114 -2.92 -22.13 27.28
N ARG A 115 -1.80 -22.36 27.97
CA ARG A 115 -1.73 -22.64 29.41
C ARG A 115 -1.08 -21.46 30.12
#